data_AF-A0A0P7ZW50-F1
#
_entry.id   AF-A0A0P7ZW50-F1
#
_cell.length_a   1.000
_cell.length_b   1.000
_cell.length_c   1.000
_cell.angle_alpha   90.00
_cell.angle_beta   90.00
_cell.angle_gamma   90.00
#
_symmetry.space_group_name_H-M   'P 1'
#
loop_
_entity.id
_entity.type
_entity.pdbx_description
1 polymer ?
#
loop_
_entity_poly.entity_id
_entity_poly.type
_entity_poly.pdbx_seq_one_letter_code
_entity_poly.pdbx_strand_id
1 'polypeptide(L)'
;MRLRPRQKVFVERSLAALSKHGNTLGVAPTGAGKTIMLSAVTGKLVEETAAKACVLAHRDELTGQNRAKFGRVNPEVTTSVVDAGSKSWAGQVTFAMAPTLSRSASLNAMPTLDLLVIDEAHHTVADSYRRIIDRVRDANPDARIFGVTATPNRGDRKGLREVFDNVGDQVTLAELIASGHLVPPRTFVIDVGVQEKLRAVRKTASDYDMGAVA
;
A
#
# COMPACT_ATOMS: atom_id res chain seq x y z
N MET A 1 -8.98 -17.17 -8.17
CA MET A 1 -9.30 -17.20 -6.71
C MET A 1 -10.60 -16.43 -6.46
N ARG A 2 -11.49 -16.85 -5.53
CA ARG A 2 -12.75 -16.13 -5.25
C ARG A 2 -12.59 -15.15 -4.09
N LEU A 3 -12.91 -13.86 -4.30
CA LEU A 3 -12.90 -12.83 -3.26
C LEU A 3 -14.04 -13.03 -2.25
N ARG A 4 -13.77 -12.75 -0.98
CA ARG A 4 -14.81 -12.68 0.07
C ARG A 4 -15.77 -11.52 -0.19
N PRO A 5 -17.04 -11.58 0.27
CA PRO A 5 -18.02 -10.52 0.02
C PRO A 5 -17.52 -9.12 0.39
N ARG A 6 -16.94 -8.94 1.58
CA ARG A 6 -16.41 -7.63 2.01
C ARG A 6 -15.23 -7.13 1.16
N GLN A 7 -14.39 -8.05 0.68
CA GLN A 7 -13.28 -7.74 -0.21
C GLN A 7 -13.79 -7.28 -1.58
N LYS A 8 -14.89 -7.86 -2.10
CA LYS A 8 -15.52 -7.40 -3.34
C LYS A 8 -16.02 -5.96 -3.23
N VAL A 9 -16.72 -5.65 -2.13
CA VAL A 9 -17.20 -4.28 -1.86
C VAL A 9 -16.03 -3.29 -1.80
N PHE A 10 -14.94 -3.67 -1.14
CA PHE A 10 -13.74 -2.83 -1.09
C PHE A 10 -13.16 -2.57 -2.48
N VAL A 11 -13.05 -3.62 -3.31
CA VAL A 11 -12.54 -3.52 -4.69
C VAL A 11 -13.45 -2.63 -5.54
N GLU A 12 -14.77 -2.84 -5.50
CA GLU A 12 -15.75 -2.04 -6.26
C GLU A 12 -15.71 -0.56 -5.89
N ARG A 13 -15.71 -0.26 -4.58
CA ARG A 13 -15.63 1.12 -4.09
C ARG A 13 -14.30 1.79 -4.43
N SER A 14 -13.20 1.04 -4.33
CA SER A 14 -11.87 1.52 -4.68
C SER A 14 -11.75 1.82 -6.18
N LEU A 15 -12.33 0.98 -7.05
CA LEU A 15 -12.37 1.22 -8.49
C LEU A 15 -13.22 2.44 -8.85
N ALA A 16 -14.40 2.58 -8.23
CA ALA A 16 -15.27 3.73 -8.45
C ALA A 16 -14.61 5.05 -8.02
N ALA A 17 -13.96 5.07 -6.85
CA ALA A 17 -13.21 6.22 -6.37
C ALA A 17 -12.00 6.53 -7.28
N LEU A 18 -11.24 5.51 -7.68
CA LEU A 18 -10.06 5.71 -8.53
C LEU A 18 -10.45 6.22 -9.93
N SER A 19 -11.56 5.75 -10.48
CA SER A 19 -12.09 6.26 -11.75
C SER A 19 -12.53 7.72 -11.66
N LYS A 20 -12.96 8.19 -10.48
CA LYS A 20 -13.44 9.56 -10.28
C LYS A 20 -12.33 10.54 -9.95
N HIS A 21 -11.34 10.10 -9.16
CA HIS A 21 -10.34 10.98 -8.56
C HIS A 21 -8.93 10.82 -9.15
N GLY A 22 -8.66 9.74 -9.88
CA GLY A 22 -7.32 9.42 -10.40
C GLY A 22 -6.33 8.97 -9.33
N ASN A 23 -6.48 9.41 -8.09
CA ASN A 23 -5.76 8.93 -6.93
C ASN A 23 -6.76 8.39 -5.88
N THR A 24 -6.45 7.33 -5.15
CA THR A 24 -7.35 6.79 -4.11
C THR A 24 -6.59 5.99 -3.07
N LEU A 25 -6.92 6.18 -1.80
CA LEU A 25 -6.45 5.34 -0.69
C LEU A 25 -7.52 4.30 -0.29
N GLY A 26 -7.13 3.05 -0.16
CA GLY A 26 -7.91 2.01 0.50
C GLY A 26 -7.36 1.71 1.88
N VAL A 27 -8.23 1.65 2.90
CA VAL A 27 -7.80 1.36 4.27
C VAL A 27 -8.32 -0.01 4.69
N ALA A 28 -7.42 -0.88 5.14
CA ALA A 28 -7.82 -2.17 5.69
C ALA A 28 -6.79 -2.72 6.69
N PRO A 29 -7.20 -3.30 7.82
CA PRO A 29 -6.27 -3.82 8.83
C PRO A 29 -5.49 -5.03 8.31
N THR A 30 -4.39 -5.34 8.98
CA THR A 30 -3.67 -6.60 8.78
C THR A 30 -4.61 -7.78 8.98
N GLY A 31 -4.47 -8.81 8.14
CA GLY A 31 -5.38 -9.97 8.13
C GLY A 31 -6.64 -9.79 7.28
N ALA A 32 -6.97 -8.57 6.82
CA ALA A 32 -8.09 -8.34 5.88
C ALA A 32 -7.84 -8.92 4.48
N GLY A 33 -6.58 -9.24 4.15
CA GLY A 33 -6.16 -9.65 2.82
C GLY A 33 -5.90 -8.47 1.88
N LYS A 34 -5.22 -7.41 2.37
CA LYS A 34 -4.85 -6.22 1.58
C LYS A 34 -4.25 -6.57 0.23
N THR A 35 -3.23 -7.45 0.19
CA THR A 35 -2.58 -7.88 -1.06
C THR A 35 -3.56 -8.52 -2.04
N ILE A 36 -4.57 -9.26 -1.58
CA ILE A 36 -5.59 -9.87 -2.44
C ILE A 36 -6.52 -8.80 -3.02
N MET A 37 -6.97 -7.86 -2.18
CA MET A 37 -7.81 -6.73 -2.62
C MET A 37 -7.06 -5.82 -3.59
N LEU A 38 -5.82 -5.48 -3.26
CA LEU A 38 -4.90 -4.73 -4.11
C LEU A 38 -4.73 -5.42 -5.45
N SER A 39 -4.41 -6.73 -5.45
CA SER A 39 -4.28 -7.50 -6.69
C SER A 39 -5.55 -7.50 -7.53
N ALA A 40 -6.73 -7.56 -6.92
CA ALA A 40 -8.01 -7.54 -7.63
C ALA A 40 -8.32 -6.16 -8.24
N VAL A 41 -8.01 -5.06 -7.55
CA VAL A 41 -8.15 -3.70 -8.10
C VAL A 41 -7.20 -3.53 -9.29
N THR A 42 -5.92 -3.86 -9.10
CA THR A 42 -4.90 -3.78 -10.15
C THR A 42 -5.30 -4.63 -11.36
N GLY A 43 -5.70 -5.88 -11.12
CA GLY A 43 -6.13 -6.83 -12.15
C GLY A 43 -7.25 -6.28 -13.02
N LYS A 44 -8.34 -5.81 -12.40
CA LYS A 44 -9.48 -5.23 -13.13
C LYS A 44 -9.09 -4.03 -14.00
N LEU A 45 -8.16 -3.19 -13.52
CA LEU A 45 -7.72 -2.01 -14.28
C LEU A 45 -6.85 -2.36 -15.48
N VAL A 46 -6.03 -3.41 -15.37
CA VAL A 46 -5.12 -3.83 -16.46
C VAL A 46 -5.74 -4.88 -17.37
N GLU A 47 -6.73 -5.65 -16.93
CA GLU A 47 -7.39 -6.66 -17.78
C GLU A 47 -8.29 -6.00 -18.82
N GLU A 48 -8.96 -4.91 -18.45
CA GLU A 48 -9.86 -4.16 -19.34
C GLU A 48 -9.12 -3.20 -20.29
N THR A 49 -7.79 -3.11 -20.21
CA THR A 49 -6.98 -2.11 -20.93
C THR A 49 -5.60 -2.63 -21.34
N ALA A 50 -4.87 -1.90 -22.18
CA ALA A 50 -3.45 -2.14 -22.41
C ALA A 50 -2.55 -1.47 -21.35
N ALA A 51 -3.11 -1.12 -20.18
CA ALA A 51 -2.43 -0.32 -19.16
C ALA A 51 -1.20 -1.04 -18.59
N LYS A 52 -0.11 -0.27 -18.40
CA LYS A 52 1.09 -0.74 -17.73
C LYS A 52 1.09 -0.31 -16.27
N ALA A 53 1.15 -1.29 -15.37
CA ALA A 53 1.08 -1.04 -13.94
C ALA A 53 2.37 -1.39 -13.20
N CYS A 54 2.64 -0.68 -12.11
CA CYS A 54 3.69 -1.04 -11.16
C CYS A 54 3.10 -1.18 -9.76
N VAL A 55 3.41 -2.29 -9.10
CA VAL A 55 3.08 -2.54 -7.69
C VAL A 55 4.37 -2.37 -6.88
N LEU A 56 4.40 -1.34 -6.04
CA LEU A 56 5.49 -1.10 -5.09
C LEU A 56 5.31 -1.98 -3.85
N ALA A 57 6.38 -2.68 -3.50
CA ALA A 57 6.52 -3.42 -2.25
C ALA A 57 7.64 -2.81 -1.39
N HIS A 58 7.46 -2.87 -0.06
CA HIS A 58 8.53 -2.53 0.89
C HIS A 58 9.56 -3.67 0.98
N ARG A 59 10.72 -3.38 1.58
CA ARG A 59 11.87 -4.30 1.69
C ARG A 59 11.56 -5.61 2.43
N ASP A 60 10.58 -5.58 3.34
CA ASP A 60 10.24 -6.70 4.21
C ASP A 60 9.23 -7.67 3.55
N GLU A 61 8.67 -7.29 2.41
CA GLU A 61 7.77 -8.12 1.65
C GLU A 61 8.50 -8.79 0.49
N LEU A 62 8.48 -10.12 0.48
CA LEU A 62 8.98 -10.89 -0.66
C LEU A 62 8.12 -10.55 -1.89
N THR A 63 8.68 -9.80 -2.85
CA THR A 63 8.09 -9.52 -4.17
C THR A 63 7.54 -10.80 -4.82
N GLY A 64 8.21 -11.93 -4.62
CA GLY A 64 7.75 -13.25 -5.03
C GLY A 64 6.42 -13.70 -4.41
N GLN A 65 6.19 -13.44 -3.12
CA GLN A 65 4.92 -13.79 -2.46
C GLN A 65 3.76 -12.93 -2.95
N ASN A 66 3.98 -11.61 -3.08
CA ASN A 66 2.96 -10.70 -3.59
C ASN A 66 2.62 -11.02 -5.05
N ARG A 67 3.63 -11.29 -5.88
CA ARG A 67 3.46 -11.75 -7.27
C ARG A 67 2.72 -13.09 -7.35
N ALA A 68 3.04 -14.06 -6.49
CA ALA A 68 2.35 -15.36 -6.48
C ALA A 68 0.87 -15.20 -6.08
N LYS A 69 0.56 -14.36 -5.08
CA LYS A 69 -0.81 -14.03 -4.71
C LYS A 69 -1.54 -13.34 -5.86
N PHE A 70 -0.88 -12.38 -6.51
CA PHE A 70 -1.43 -11.69 -7.67
C PHE A 70 -1.78 -12.64 -8.80
N GLY A 71 -0.88 -13.57 -9.18
CA GLY A 71 -1.14 -14.55 -10.23
C GLY A 71 -2.29 -15.51 -9.91
N ARG A 72 -2.60 -15.76 -8.62
CA ARG A 72 -3.79 -16.54 -8.23
C ARG A 72 -5.10 -15.77 -8.41
N VAL A 73 -5.04 -14.45 -8.36
CA VAL A 73 -6.18 -13.55 -8.58
C VAL A 73 -6.35 -13.26 -10.08
N ASN A 74 -5.25 -13.00 -10.78
CA ASN A 74 -5.20 -12.58 -12.19
C ASN A 74 -4.26 -13.51 -12.99
N PRO A 75 -4.71 -14.71 -13.37
CA PRO A 75 -3.84 -15.71 -14.02
C PRO A 75 -3.37 -15.30 -15.43
N GLU A 76 -4.18 -14.52 -16.15
CA GLU A 76 -3.90 -14.10 -17.53
C GLU A 76 -2.97 -12.87 -17.61
N VAL A 77 -2.73 -12.20 -16.49
CA VAL A 77 -1.93 -10.97 -16.46
C VAL A 77 -0.45 -11.31 -16.32
N THR A 78 0.34 -10.90 -17.32
CA THR A 78 1.79 -11.10 -17.32
C THR A 78 2.47 -10.21 -16.28
N THR A 79 3.46 -10.78 -15.56
CA THR A 79 4.15 -10.09 -14.46
C THR A 79 5.66 -10.11 -14.61
N SER A 80 6.30 -9.00 -14.24
CA SER A 80 7.77 -8.87 -14.15
C SER A 80 8.20 -8.31 -12.79
N VAL A 81 9.52 -8.28 -12.55
CA VAL A 81 10.09 -7.87 -11.26
C VAL A 81 11.22 -6.87 -11.46
N VAL A 82 11.23 -5.85 -10.60
CA VAL A 82 12.32 -4.89 -10.44
C VAL A 82 12.79 -4.89 -8.99
N ASP A 83 13.88 -5.61 -8.74
CA ASP A 83 14.52 -5.73 -7.42
C ASP A 83 16.05 -5.67 -7.57
N ALA A 84 16.82 -6.00 -6.54
CA ALA A 84 18.28 -5.92 -6.62
C ALA A 84 18.89 -6.82 -7.72
N GLY A 85 18.26 -7.97 -8.04
CA GLY A 85 18.76 -8.96 -8.99
C GLY A 85 18.10 -8.92 -10.37
N SER A 86 16.89 -8.39 -10.50
CA SER A 86 16.14 -8.30 -11.77
C SER A 86 15.64 -6.88 -12.03
N LYS A 87 15.64 -6.45 -13.30
CA LYS A 87 15.19 -5.09 -13.73
C LYS A 87 14.16 -5.16 -14.87
N SER A 88 13.34 -6.19 -14.89
CA SER A 88 12.45 -6.46 -16.02
C SER A 88 11.15 -5.66 -15.94
N TRP A 89 10.79 -5.06 -17.08
CA TRP A 89 9.51 -4.38 -17.32
C TRP A 89 8.70 -5.06 -18.45
N ALA A 90 9.00 -6.32 -18.77
CA ALA A 90 8.38 -7.02 -19.89
C ALA A 90 6.91 -7.38 -19.63
N GLY A 91 6.51 -7.55 -18.36
CA GLY A 91 5.14 -7.84 -17.99
C GLY A 91 4.25 -6.60 -18.04
N GLN A 92 2.95 -6.84 -18.11
CA GLN A 92 1.93 -5.80 -17.96
C GLN A 92 1.94 -5.20 -16.55
N VAL A 93 2.17 -6.03 -15.53
CA VAL A 93 2.29 -5.62 -14.13
C VAL A 93 3.69 -5.91 -13.59
N THR A 94 4.41 -4.87 -13.19
CA THR A 94 5.74 -5.00 -12.60
C THR A 94 5.69 -4.88 -11.08
N PHE A 95 6.20 -5.87 -10.36
CA PHE A 95 6.43 -5.80 -8.92
C PHE A 95 7.81 -5.20 -8.65
N ALA A 96 7.85 -4.04 -8.00
CA ALA A 96 9.09 -3.31 -7.76
C ALA A 96 9.36 -3.08 -6.28
N MET A 97 10.61 -3.27 -5.84
CA MET A 97 11.03 -2.86 -4.50
C MET A 97 11.31 -1.36 -4.47
N ALA A 98 10.62 -0.62 -3.61
CA ALA A 98 10.75 0.84 -3.54
C ALA A 98 12.23 1.32 -3.39
N PRO A 99 13.08 0.74 -2.51
CA PRO A 99 14.48 1.17 -2.37
C PRO A 99 15.35 0.92 -3.62
N THR A 100 14.92 -0.01 -4.46
CA THR A 100 15.59 -0.30 -5.73
C THR A 100 15.14 0.68 -6.80
N LEU A 101 13.82 0.86 -6.92
CA LEU A 101 13.23 1.68 -7.96
C LEU A 101 13.55 3.16 -7.77
N SER A 102 13.68 3.65 -6.52
CA SER A 102 13.97 5.05 -6.21
C SER A 102 15.39 5.52 -6.61
N ARG A 103 16.25 4.62 -7.09
CA ARG A 103 17.59 4.96 -7.59
C ARG A 103 17.47 5.63 -8.95
N SER A 104 18.24 6.70 -9.20
CA SER A 104 18.13 7.51 -10.42
C SER A 104 18.20 6.69 -11.71
N ALA A 105 19.11 5.72 -11.81
CA ALA A 105 19.20 4.84 -12.98
C ALA A 105 17.94 3.98 -13.18
N SER A 106 17.30 3.51 -12.11
CA SER A 106 16.07 2.72 -12.18
C SER A 106 14.84 3.58 -12.50
N LEU A 107 14.76 4.80 -11.97
CA LEU A 107 13.73 5.78 -12.33
C LEU A 107 13.81 6.16 -13.81
N ASN A 108 15.02 6.36 -14.34
CA ASN A 108 15.21 6.72 -15.75
C ASN A 108 14.83 5.58 -16.71
N ALA A 109 15.07 4.33 -16.29
CA ALA A 109 14.69 3.14 -17.04
C ALA A 109 13.21 2.74 -16.87
N MET A 110 12.47 3.41 -15.98
CA MET A 110 11.05 3.11 -15.75
C MET A 110 10.24 3.56 -16.98
N PRO A 111 9.46 2.65 -17.60
CA PRO A 111 8.58 3.03 -18.70
C PRO A 111 7.46 3.95 -18.20
N THR A 112 6.73 4.56 -19.12
CA THR A 112 5.47 5.23 -18.79
C THR A 112 4.52 4.22 -18.16
N LEU A 113 3.92 4.61 -17.03
CA LEU A 113 2.95 3.80 -16.30
C LEU A 113 1.59 4.48 -16.35
N ASP A 114 0.55 3.67 -16.42
CA ASP A 114 -0.85 4.11 -16.34
C ASP A 114 -1.41 3.92 -14.92
N LEU A 115 -0.78 3.05 -14.13
CA LEU A 115 -1.19 2.74 -12.77
C LEU A 115 0.02 2.50 -11.86
N LEU A 116 0.13 3.30 -10.80
CA LEU A 116 1.04 3.06 -9.69
C LEU A 116 0.25 2.55 -8.49
N VAL A 117 0.65 1.39 -7.97
CA VAL A 117 -0.01 0.74 -6.84
C VAL A 117 0.97 0.64 -5.68
N ILE A 118 0.55 1.05 -4.50
CA ILE A 118 1.43 1.19 -3.34
C ILE A 118 0.84 0.38 -2.19
N ASP A 119 1.46 -0.78 -1.88
CA ASP A 119 1.17 -1.46 -0.61
C ASP A 119 1.87 -0.72 0.53
N GLU A 120 1.28 -0.77 1.71
CA GLU A 120 1.70 0.03 2.87
C GLU A 120 1.86 1.52 2.53
N ALA A 121 0.81 2.10 1.93
CA ALA A 121 0.79 3.48 1.45
C ALA A 121 1.17 4.54 2.49
N HIS A 122 1.18 4.22 3.79
CA HIS A 122 1.74 5.09 4.82
C HIS A 122 3.23 5.44 4.61
N HIS A 123 3.95 4.71 3.75
CA HIS A 123 5.33 5.03 3.36
C HIS A 123 5.47 6.14 2.31
N THR A 124 4.39 6.61 1.67
CA THR A 124 4.49 7.60 0.59
C THR A 124 5.06 8.95 1.03
N VAL A 125 5.10 9.22 2.34
CA VAL A 125 5.69 10.43 2.93
C VAL A 125 7.22 10.43 2.79
N ALA A 126 7.84 9.26 2.62
CA ALA A 126 9.29 9.16 2.45
C ALA A 126 9.74 9.66 1.07
N ASP A 127 10.88 10.33 1.02
CA ASP A 127 11.44 10.90 -0.22
C ASP A 127 11.63 9.87 -1.34
N SER A 128 11.93 8.61 -0.99
CA SER A 128 12.06 7.52 -1.95
C SER A 128 10.76 7.25 -2.71
N TYR A 129 9.62 7.27 -2.02
CA TYR A 129 8.31 7.08 -2.63
C TYR A 129 7.88 8.32 -3.40
N ARG A 130 8.09 9.53 -2.85
CA ARG A 130 7.78 10.79 -3.55
C ARG A 130 8.48 10.86 -4.90
N ARG A 131 9.78 10.57 -4.96
CA ARG A 131 10.54 10.54 -6.22
C ARG A 131 9.97 9.57 -7.27
N ILE A 132 9.43 8.42 -6.83
CA ILE A 132 8.79 7.46 -7.74
C ILE A 132 7.46 8.04 -8.23
N ILE A 133 6.64 8.56 -7.33
CA ILE A 133 5.33 9.16 -7.64
C ILE A 133 5.49 10.33 -8.61
N ASP A 134 6.41 11.25 -8.33
CA ASP A 134 6.69 12.42 -9.16
C ASP A 134 7.12 11.98 -10.56
N ARG A 135 8.06 11.02 -10.66
CA ARG A 135 8.50 10.48 -11.95
C ARG A 135 7.36 9.80 -12.74
N VAL A 136 6.39 9.19 -12.07
CA VAL A 136 5.20 8.63 -12.74
C VAL A 136 4.31 9.75 -13.27
N ARG A 137 4.00 10.74 -12.44
CA ARG A 137 3.16 11.89 -12.83
C ARG A 137 3.78 12.73 -13.93
N ASP A 138 5.09 12.95 -13.90
CA ASP A 138 5.82 13.70 -14.92
C ASP A 138 5.77 13.02 -16.29
N ALA A 139 5.82 11.69 -16.33
CA ALA A 139 5.76 10.93 -17.58
C ALA A 139 4.32 10.67 -18.06
N ASN A 140 3.36 10.61 -17.15
CA ASN A 140 1.95 10.45 -17.45
C ASN A 140 1.09 11.17 -16.39
N PRO A 141 0.62 12.39 -16.70
CA PRO A 141 -0.25 13.16 -15.80
C PRO A 141 -1.59 12.46 -15.50
N ASP A 142 -2.05 11.59 -16.40
CA ASP A 142 -3.28 10.81 -16.26
C ASP A 142 -3.08 9.47 -15.54
N ALA A 143 -1.86 9.16 -15.12
CA ALA A 143 -1.55 7.95 -14.38
C ALA A 143 -2.33 7.89 -13.08
N ARG A 144 -2.99 6.75 -12.85
CA ARG A 144 -3.75 6.52 -11.63
C ARG A 144 -2.83 6.07 -10.50
N ILE A 145 -3.12 6.50 -9.27
CA ILE A 145 -2.35 6.10 -8.08
C ILE A 145 -3.29 5.47 -7.05
N PHE A 146 -3.07 4.19 -6.76
CA PHE A 146 -3.84 3.45 -5.77
C PHE A 146 -2.97 3.01 -4.60
N GLY A 147 -3.31 3.46 -3.40
CA GLY A 147 -2.61 3.06 -2.18
C GLY A 147 -3.46 2.14 -1.32
N VAL A 148 -2.86 1.18 -0.63
CA VAL A 148 -3.53 0.41 0.44
C VAL A 148 -2.71 0.49 1.72
N THR A 149 -3.34 0.74 2.86
CA THR A 149 -2.66 0.79 4.16
C THR A 149 -3.53 0.28 5.30
N ALA A 150 -2.91 -0.26 6.36
CA ALA A 150 -3.60 -0.51 7.62
C ALA A 150 -3.68 0.72 8.53
N THR A 151 -2.77 1.67 8.35
CA THR A 151 -2.52 2.78 9.27
C THR A 151 -2.55 4.11 8.52
N PRO A 152 -3.74 4.67 8.24
CA PRO A 152 -3.84 5.98 7.59
C PRO A 152 -3.43 7.14 8.51
N ASN A 153 -3.41 6.90 9.84
CA ASN A 153 -3.07 7.89 10.86
C ASN A 153 -1.76 7.48 11.55
N ARG A 154 -0.61 7.71 10.92
CA ARG A 154 0.58 8.10 11.71
C ARG A 154 0.39 9.57 12.09
N GLY A 155 0.90 9.99 13.26
CA GLY A 155 0.49 11.19 14.01
C GLY A 155 0.55 12.55 13.30
N ASP A 156 0.90 12.63 12.01
CA ASP A 156 1.02 13.85 11.24
C ASP A 156 -0.14 14.09 10.23
N ARG A 157 -0.88 13.06 9.76
CA ARG A 157 -2.04 13.10 8.81
C ARG A 157 -1.89 13.94 7.52
N LYS A 158 -0.86 14.78 7.40
CA LYS A 158 -0.61 15.71 6.30
C LYS A 158 0.05 15.02 5.12
N GLY A 159 1.04 14.15 5.39
CA GLY A 159 1.84 13.54 4.33
C GLY A 159 1.06 12.64 3.37
N LEU A 160 0.05 11.89 3.84
CA LEU A 160 -0.76 11.06 2.95
C LEU A 160 -1.74 11.86 2.10
N ARG A 161 -2.26 12.98 2.61
CA ARG A 161 -3.21 13.85 1.89
C ARG A 161 -2.58 14.54 0.68
N GLU A 162 -1.26 14.70 0.67
CA GLU A 162 -0.52 15.25 -0.48
C GLU A 162 -0.55 14.30 -1.69
N VAL A 163 -0.69 13.00 -1.45
CA VAL A 163 -0.74 11.97 -2.51
C VAL A 163 -2.16 11.50 -2.78
N PHE A 164 -2.95 11.33 -1.72
CA PHE A 164 -4.32 10.81 -1.76
C PHE A 164 -5.31 11.80 -1.15
N ASP A 165 -6.17 12.38 -1.97
CA ASP A 165 -7.18 13.35 -1.54
C ASP A 165 -8.49 12.70 -1.03
N ASN A 166 -8.64 11.38 -1.24
CA ASN A 166 -9.83 10.62 -0.87
C ASN A 166 -9.49 9.20 -0.38
N VAL A 167 -10.47 8.61 0.31
CA VAL A 167 -10.46 7.20 0.72
C VAL A 167 -11.61 6.50 0.02
N GLY A 168 -11.30 5.51 -0.81
CA GLY A 168 -12.30 4.77 -1.58
C GLY A 168 -13.15 3.85 -0.70
N ASP A 169 -12.50 3.17 0.25
CA ASP A 169 -13.18 2.37 1.27
C ASP A 169 -12.31 2.14 2.50
N GLN A 170 -12.97 1.87 3.62
CA GLN A 170 -12.32 1.55 4.88
C GLN A 170 -12.92 0.27 5.49
N VAL A 171 -12.13 -0.80 5.49
CA VAL A 171 -12.38 -2.02 6.27
C VAL A 171 -11.92 -1.76 7.69
N THR A 172 -12.79 -1.98 8.67
CA THR A 172 -12.47 -1.79 10.09
C THR A 172 -12.00 -3.10 10.75
N LEU A 173 -11.31 -3.01 11.89
CA LEU A 173 -11.01 -4.21 12.67
C LEU A 173 -12.30 -4.83 13.26
N ALA A 174 -13.21 -3.96 13.73
CA ALA A 174 -14.46 -4.36 14.34
C ALA A 174 -15.36 -5.17 13.39
N GLU A 175 -15.49 -4.75 12.13
CA GLU A 175 -16.30 -5.52 11.16
C GLU A 175 -15.72 -6.92 10.91
N LEU A 176 -14.39 -7.05 10.87
CA LEU A 176 -13.73 -8.33 10.58
C LEU A 176 -13.80 -9.28 11.78
N ILE A 177 -13.75 -8.74 13.00
CA ILE A 177 -14.01 -9.51 14.22
C ILE A 177 -15.48 -9.96 14.25
N ALA A 178 -16.42 -9.04 14.05
CA ALA A 178 -17.85 -9.33 14.07
C ALA A 178 -18.28 -10.36 13.01
N SER A 179 -17.60 -10.37 11.85
CA SER A 179 -17.85 -11.33 10.77
C SER A 179 -17.02 -12.62 10.86
N GLY A 180 -16.26 -12.83 11.94
CA GLY A 180 -15.51 -14.06 12.18
C GLY A 180 -14.25 -14.23 11.31
N HIS A 181 -13.80 -13.17 10.63
CA HIS A 181 -12.57 -13.19 9.82
C HIS A 181 -11.31 -12.95 10.65
N LEU A 182 -11.44 -12.28 11.80
CA LEU A 182 -10.38 -12.07 12.77
C LEU A 182 -10.80 -12.59 14.13
N VAL A 183 -9.82 -13.10 14.87
CA VAL A 183 -10.03 -13.55 16.25
C VAL A 183 -10.17 -12.32 17.15
N PRO A 184 -11.19 -12.25 18.03
CA PRO A 184 -11.30 -11.18 19.01
C PRO A 184 -10.04 -11.16 19.91
N PRO A 185 -9.30 -10.03 19.98
CA PRO A 185 -8.11 -9.97 20.80
C PRO A 185 -8.48 -9.99 22.30
N ARG A 186 -7.66 -10.66 23.11
CA ARG A 186 -7.70 -10.55 24.57
C ARG A 186 -6.51 -9.70 25.01
N THR A 187 -6.78 -8.50 25.51
CA THR A 187 -5.76 -7.56 25.96
C THR A 187 -5.64 -7.57 27.48
N PHE A 188 -4.41 -7.69 27.97
CA PHE A 188 -4.05 -7.52 29.38
C PHE A 188 -3.16 -6.28 29.50
N VAL A 189 -3.53 -5.35 30.36
CA VAL A 189 -2.69 -4.20 30.70
C VAL A 189 -2.03 -4.53 32.04
N ILE A 190 -0.71 -4.68 32.02
CA ILE A 190 0.08 -4.99 33.22
C ILE A 190 0.85 -3.72 33.59
N ASP A 191 0.57 -3.19 34.77
CA ASP A 191 1.38 -2.13 35.33
C ASP A 191 2.64 -2.74 35.95
N VAL A 192 3.81 -2.34 35.45
CA VAL A 192 5.13 -2.77 35.95
C VAL A 192 5.76 -1.73 36.88
N GLY A 193 4.98 -0.74 37.35
CA GLY A 193 5.42 0.26 38.33
C GLY A 193 6.29 1.39 37.75
N VAL A 194 6.25 1.60 36.43
CA VAL A 194 7.06 2.61 35.73
C VAL A 194 6.24 3.76 35.13
N GLN A 195 4.93 3.80 35.38
CA GLN A 195 4.02 4.80 34.80
C GLN A 195 4.46 6.24 35.09
N GLU A 196 4.87 6.54 36.32
CA GLU A 196 5.35 7.88 36.70
C GLU A 196 6.67 8.23 35.99
N LYS A 197 7.58 7.27 35.80
CA LYS A 197 8.81 7.48 35.01
C LYS A 197 8.49 7.74 33.54
N LEU A 198 7.54 7.00 32.96
CA LEU A 198 7.10 7.20 31.57
C LEU A 198 6.40 8.56 31.39
N ARG A 199 5.68 9.06 32.39
CA ARG A 199 5.07 10.41 32.33
C ARG A 199 6.11 11.53 32.29
N ALA A 200 7.28 11.31 32.89
CA ALA A 200 8.39 12.25 32.86
C ALA A 200 9.17 12.23 31.53
N VAL A 201 9.00 11.20 30.71
CA VAL A 201 9.63 11.13 29.37
C VAL A 201 8.96 12.13 28.44
N ARG A 202 9.77 13.03 27.87
CA ARG A 202 9.32 14.02 26.90
C ARG A 202 8.69 13.30 25.70
N LYS A 203 7.50 13.77 25.29
CA LYS A 203 6.84 13.27 24.08
C LYS A 203 7.19 14.18 22.91
N THR A 204 7.54 13.58 21.78
CA THR A 204 7.74 14.29 20.51
C THR A 204 6.60 13.91 19.59
N ALA A 205 5.74 14.88 19.27
CA ALA A 205 4.43 14.67 18.64
C ALA A 205 3.53 13.70 19.44
N SER A 206 3.57 12.40 19.13
CA SER A 206 2.72 11.36 19.73
C SER A 206 3.48 10.17 20.30
N ASP A 207 4.81 10.12 20.11
CA ASP A 207 5.67 9.03 20.61
C ASP A 207 6.58 9.54 21.73
N TYR A 208 7.04 8.60 22.56
CA TYR A 208 8.08 8.87 23.55
C TYR A 208 9.40 9.21 22.84
N ASP A 209 10.09 10.23 23.32
CA ASP A 209 11.47 10.48 22.90
C ASP A 209 12.35 9.32 23.39
N MET A 210 12.68 8.42 22.46
CA MET A 210 13.49 7.23 22.76
C MET A 210 14.89 7.58 23.27
N GLY A 211 15.39 8.80 23.02
CA GLY A 211 16.64 9.29 23.60
C GLY A 211 16.56 9.64 25.08
N ALA A 212 15.34 9.83 25.61
CA ALA A 212 15.08 10.15 27.01
C ALA A 212 14.70 8.92 27.87
N VAL A 213 14.73 7.72 27.30
CA VAL A 213 14.38 6.44 27.97
C VAL A 213 15.64 5.64 28.39
N ALA A 214 16.81 6.30 28.46
CA ALA A 214 18.09 5.68 28.85
C ALA A 214 18.21 5.46 30.37
#